data_AF-A0A5M6ZBA2-F1
#
_entry.id   AF-A0A5M6ZBA2-F1
#
_cell.length_a   1.000
_cell.length_b   1.000
_cell.length_c   1.000
_cell.angle_alpha   90.00
_cell.angle_beta   90.00
_cell.angle_gamma   90.00
#
_symmetry.space_group_name_H-M   'P 1'
#
loop_
_entity.id
_entity.type
_entity.pdbx_description
1 polymer ?
#
loop_
_entity_poly.entity_id
_entity_poly.type
_entity_poly.pdbx_seq_one_letter_code
_entity_poly.pdbx_strand_id
1 'polypeptide(L)'
;MNDLNVEAVASALLEALTSQVFLLAYSWLGVVIALLLLLWFGFRLLSVIRDFNEAEMIRRSRGSPPRKPETIRNRILSLEEHARGGLQAAVRRSLGLVLYGIVAPGALLLIILVFDDWFIPGMPSLLDGEDLIDGSGVEAWRLAVFIADQALRGALTDTFEVFGLSVSNLSNNKDNILLSGLILAYRSLCGLVLISILVLLWRILSALPGLAAAINAYRSELRKLEEAGDRS
;
A
#
# COMPACT_ATOMS: atom_id res chain seq x y z
N MET A 1 -53.74 -6.11 26.30
CA MET A 1 -53.00 -7.27 26.86
C MET A 1 -51.90 -7.79 25.92
N ASN A 2 -51.83 -7.35 24.64
CA ASN A 2 -50.73 -7.68 23.72
C ASN A 2 -49.51 -6.75 23.85
N ASP A 3 -49.68 -5.50 24.30
CA ASP A 3 -48.58 -4.51 24.31
C ASP A 3 -47.47 -4.83 25.33
N LEU A 4 -47.83 -5.43 26.47
CA LEU A 4 -46.87 -5.86 27.51
C LEU A 4 -45.89 -6.95 27.04
N ASN A 5 -46.28 -7.78 26.07
CA ASN A 5 -45.38 -8.79 25.49
C ASN A 5 -44.44 -8.19 24.44
N VAL A 6 -44.86 -7.13 23.74
CA VAL A 6 -44.02 -6.47 22.73
C VAL A 6 -42.91 -5.68 23.40
N GLU A 7 -43.21 -4.95 24.48
CA GLU A 7 -42.19 -4.20 25.24
C GLU A 7 -41.16 -5.12 25.90
N ALA A 8 -41.59 -6.27 26.45
CA ALA A 8 -40.69 -7.24 27.07
C ALA A 8 -39.80 -7.96 26.04
N VAL A 9 -40.32 -8.29 24.86
CA VAL A 9 -39.52 -8.88 23.77
C VAL A 9 -38.57 -7.84 23.18
N ALA A 10 -39.01 -6.59 23.02
CA ALA A 10 -38.17 -5.50 22.55
C ALA A 10 -37.04 -5.19 23.53
N SER A 11 -37.31 -5.13 24.84
CA SER A 11 -36.27 -4.89 25.85
C SER A 11 -35.29 -6.06 25.94
N ALA A 12 -35.75 -7.30 25.91
CA ALA A 12 -34.88 -8.48 25.90
C ALA A 12 -34.01 -8.55 24.63
N LEU A 13 -34.55 -8.17 23.46
CA LEU A 13 -33.78 -8.05 22.22
C LEU A 13 -32.76 -6.92 22.30
N LEU A 14 -33.13 -5.77 22.86
CA LEU A 14 -32.25 -4.60 22.97
C LEU A 14 -31.13 -4.87 23.98
N GLU A 15 -31.42 -5.56 25.07
CA GLU A 15 -30.44 -6.03 26.06
C GLU A 15 -29.51 -7.11 25.47
N ALA A 16 -30.07 -8.05 24.69
CA ALA A 16 -29.25 -9.04 23.97
C ALA A 16 -28.32 -8.37 22.93
N LEU A 17 -28.84 -7.41 22.16
CA LEU A 17 -28.09 -6.68 21.13
C LEU A 17 -27.05 -5.70 21.71
N THR A 18 -27.28 -5.18 22.92
CA THR A 18 -26.34 -4.28 23.63
C THR A 18 -25.42 -5.02 24.60
N SER A 19 -25.55 -6.34 24.72
CA SER A 19 -24.63 -7.13 25.51
C SER A 19 -23.19 -6.98 25.01
N GLN A 20 -22.22 -6.96 25.93
CA GLN A 20 -20.81 -6.73 25.62
C GLN A 20 -20.25 -7.68 24.55
N VAL A 21 -20.76 -8.91 24.51
CA VAL A 21 -20.38 -9.94 23.51
C VAL A 21 -20.80 -9.53 22.10
N PHE A 22 -21.99 -8.94 21.92
CA PHE A 22 -22.46 -8.50 20.60
C PHE A 22 -21.73 -7.25 20.13
N LEU A 23 -21.45 -6.29 21.01
CA LEU A 23 -20.63 -5.11 20.67
C LEU A 23 -19.22 -5.52 20.21
N LEU A 24 -18.61 -6.48 20.90
CA LEU A 24 -17.32 -7.06 20.50
C LEU A 24 -17.44 -7.78 19.15
N ALA A 25 -18.49 -8.56 18.92
CA ALA A 25 -18.69 -9.24 17.64
C ALA A 25 -18.86 -8.25 16.47
N TYR A 26 -19.58 -7.15 16.68
CA TYR A 26 -19.77 -6.12 15.66
C TYR A 26 -18.49 -5.33 15.37
N SER A 27 -17.69 -5.02 16.38
CA SER A 27 -16.42 -4.31 16.20
C SER A 27 -15.44 -5.17 15.37
N TRP A 28 -15.33 -6.46 15.68
CA TRP A 28 -14.52 -7.40 14.91
C TRP A 28 -15.06 -7.66 13.51
N LEU A 29 -16.39 -7.72 13.32
CA LEU A 29 -16.98 -7.80 11.99
C LEU A 29 -16.58 -6.59 11.13
N GLY A 30 -16.59 -5.38 11.71
CA GLY A 30 -16.12 -4.17 11.05
C GLY A 30 -14.65 -4.25 10.64
N VAL A 31 -13.78 -4.75 11.52
CA VAL A 31 -12.36 -4.99 11.23
C VAL A 31 -12.18 -5.97 10.08
N VAL A 32 -12.90 -7.10 10.10
CA VAL A 32 -12.83 -8.11 9.03
C VAL A 32 -13.27 -7.53 7.69
N ILE A 33 -14.38 -6.79 7.65
CA ILE A 33 -14.85 -6.13 6.43
C ILE A 33 -13.82 -5.12 5.93
N ALA A 34 -13.24 -4.30 6.82
CA ALA A 34 -12.20 -3.35 6.47
C ALA A 34 -10.97 -4.05 5.87
N LEU A 35 -10.50 -5.14 6.49
CA LEU A 35 -9.39 -5.95 5.98
C LEU A 35 -9.68 -6.56 4.61
N LEU A 36 -10.89 -7.11 4.40
CA LEU A 36 -11.31 -7.66 3.11
C LEU A 36 -11.34 -6.59 2.02
N LEU A 37 -11.84 -5.39 2.33
CA LEU A 37 -11.83 -4.25 1.40
C LEU A 37 -10.40 -3.82 1.07
N LEU A 38 -9.53 -3.69 2.07
CA LEU A 38 -8.12 -3.33 1.87
C LEU A 38 -7.39 -4.37 1.00
N LEU A 39 -7.62 -5.66 1.27
CA LEU A 39 -7.07 -6.76 0.49
C LEU A 39 -7.58 -6.74 -0.95
N TRP A 40 -8.88 -6.52 -1.16
CA TRP A 40 -9.48 -6.38 -2.49
C TRP A 40 -8.88 -5.20 -3.27
N PHE A 41 -8.74 -4.03 -2.64
CA PHE A 41 -8.08 -2.87 -3.24
C PHE A 41 -6.60 -3.13 -3.56
N GLY A 42 -5.89 -3.81 -2.66
CA GLY A 42 -4.50 -4.23 -2.86
C GLY A 42 -4.34 -5.13 -4.08
N PHE A 43 -5.18 -6.17 -4.21
CA PHE A 43 -5.17 -7.05 -5.38
C PHE A 43 -5.50 -6.32 -6.68
N ARG A 44 -6.47 -5.39 -6.65
CA ARG A 44 -6.80 -4.51 -7.79
C ARG A 44 -5.62 -3.64 -8.22
N LEU A 45 -4.84 -3.11 -7.27
CA LEU A 45 -3.66 -2.31 -7.57
C LEU A 45 -2.52 -3.17 -8.15
N LEU A 46 -2.32 -4.37 -7.60
CA LEU A 46 -1.31 -5.32 -8.08
C LEU A 46 -1.62 -5.86 -9.48
N SER A 47 -2.88 -6.14 -9.79
CA SER A 47 -3.27 -6.61 -11.13
C SER A 47 -2.91 -5.61 -12.22
N VAL A 48 -3.00 -4.31 -11.91
CA VAL A 48 -2.65 -3.23 -12.85
C VAL A 48 -1.14 -3.13 -13.08
N ILE A 49 -0.29 -3.55 -12.13
CA ILE A 49 1.17 -3.61 -12.32
C ILE A 49 1.53 -4.74 -13.29
N ARG A 50 0.78 -5.85 -13.24
CA ARG A 50 0.96 -6.98 -14.16
C ARG A 50 0.72 -6.58 -15.61
N ASP A 51 -0.23 -5.68 -15.84
CA ASP A 51 -0.63 -5.24 -17.19
C ASP A 51 0.29 -4.17 -17.79
N PHE A 52 1.30 -3.69 -17.05
CA PHE A 52 2.33 -2.80 -17.61
C PHE A 52 3.31 -3.61 -18.45
N ASN A 53 2.96 -3.84 -19.71
CA ASN A 53 3.67 -4.72 -20.61
C ASN A 53 4.72 -3.93 -21.43
N GLU A 54 6.00 -4.07 -21.09
CA GLU A 54 7.15 -3.53 -21.87
C GLU A 54 7.06 -3.92 -23.36
N ALA A 55 6.44 -5.07 -23.66
CA ALA A 55 6.23 -5.55 -25.02
C ALA A 55 5.34 -4.63 -25.87
N GLU A 56 4.41 -3.88 -25.27
CA GLU A 56 3.58 -2.89 -25.96
C GLU A 56 4.42 -1.68 -26.42
N MET A 57 5.34 -1.24 -25.56
CA MET A 57 6.28 -0.14 -25.83
C MET A 57 7.24 -0.49 -26.98
N ILE A 58 7.79 -1.71 -26.97
CA ILE A 58 8.68 -2.20 -28.03
C ILE A 58 7.90 -2.53 -29.31
N ARG A 59 6.65 -3.00 -29.22
CA ARG A 59 5.81 -3.22 -30.41
C ARG A 59 5.39 -1.92 -31.08
N ARG A 60 5.06 -0.87 -30.32
CA ARG A 60 4.72 0.45 -30.91
C ARG A 60 5.93 1.14 -31.55
N SER A 61 7.15 0.88 -31.09
CA SER A 61 8.36 1.38 -31.75
C SER A 61 8.71 0.63 -33.05
N ARG A 62 8.20 -0.59 -33.26
CA ARG A 62 8.47 -1.43 -34.45
C ARG A 62 7.72 -1.06 -35.74
N GLY A 63 6.87 -0.04 -35.74
CA GLY A 63 6.25 0.46 -36.99
C GLY A 63 7.28 1.02 -37.98
N SER A 64 6.97 1.05 -39.28
CA SER A 64 7.88 1.52 -40.33
C SER A 64 8.56 2.85 -39.98
N PRO A 65 9.87 3.00 -40.25
CA PRO A 65 10.60 4.21 -39.91
C PRO A 65 10.02 5.42 -40.66
N PRO A 66 9.66 6.50 -39.94
CA PRO A 66 9.10 7.69 -40.56
C PRO A 66 10.17 8.40 -41.39
N ARG A 67 9.84 8.74 -42.65
CA ARG A 67 10.79 9.35 -43.60
C ARG A 67 10.76 10.88 -43.63
N LYS A 68 9.73 11.50 -43.03
CA LYS A 68 9.56 12.96 -43.03
C LYS A 68 10.07 13.56 -41.71
N PRO A 69 10.80 14.71 -41.74
CA PRO A 69 11.33 15.35 -40.54
C PRO A 69 10.26 15.65 -39.48
N GLU A 70 9.11 16.18 -39.91
CA GLU A 70 7.98 16.48 -39.03
C GLU A 70 7.42 15.22 -38.33
N THR A 71 7.34 14.10 -39.06
CA THR A 71 6.84 12.84 -38.50
C THR A 71 7.83 12.23 -37.50
N ILE A 72 9.15 12.37 -37.75
CA ILE A 72 10.19 11.95 -36.80
C ILE A 72 10.09 12.79 -35.51
N ARG A 73 9.94 14.11 -35.63
CA ARG A 73 9.78 15.01 -34.48
C ARG A 73 8.55 14.68 -33.64
N ASN A 74 7.40 14.47 -34.28
CA ASN A 74 6.17 14.08 -33.59
C ASN A 74 6.31 12.71 -32.90
N ARG A 75 7.08 11.78 -33.48
CA ARG A 75 7.32 10.47 -32.87
C ARG A 75 8.24 10.57 -31.65
N ILE A 76 9.26 11.42 -31.67
CA ILE A 76 10.09 11.71 -30.50
C ILE A 76 9.23 12.29 -29.37
N LEU A 77 8.41 13.31 -29.66
CA LEU A 77 7.51 13.92 -28.67
C LEU A 77 6.53 12.90 -28.08
N SER A 78 5.93 12.05 -28.92
CA SER A 78 5.01 11.01 -28.46
C SER A 78 5.73 9.99 -27.55
N LEU A 79 6.97 9.61 -27.86
CA LEU A 79 7.76 8.71 -26.99
C LEU A 79 8.10 9.37 -25.65
N GLU A 80 8.46 10.65 -25.65
CA GLU A 80 8.72 11.42 -24.42
C GLU A 80 7.45 11.58 -23.56
N GLU A 81 6.30 11.86 -24.18
CA GLU A 81 5.00 11.92 -23.50
C GLU A 81 4.57 10.59 -22.89
N HIS A 82 4.76 9.48 -23.64
CA HIS A 82 4.47 8.14 -23.13
C HIS A 82 5.38 7.79 -21.95
N ALA A 83 6.66 8.15 -21.99
CA ALA A 83 7.59 7.92 -20.88
C ALA A 83 7.17 8.70 -19.63
N ARG A 84 6.79 9.98 -19.79
CA ARG A 84 6.26 10.80 -18.68
C ARG A 84 4.95 10.25 -18.13
N GLY A 85 4.02 9.85 -19.00
CA GLY A 85 2.75 9.24 -18.62
C GLY A 85 2.94 7.92 -17.87
N GLY A 86 3.89 7.09 -18.32
CA GLY A 86 4.29 5.86 -17.64
C GLY A 86 4.85 6.11 -16.25
N LEU A 87 5.77 7.08 -16.11
CA LEU A 87 6.34 7.46 -14.81
C LEU A 87 5.26 8.02 -13.87
N GLN A 88 4.38 8.88 -14.35
CA GLN A 88 3.29 9.44 -13.55
C GLN A 88 2.31 8.35 -13.09
N ALA A 89 1.97 7.41 -13.98
CA ALA A 89 1.12 6.26 -13.64
C ALA A 89 1.80 5.36 -12.60
N ALA A 90 3.11 5.12 -12.74
CA ALA A 90 3.92 4.38 -11.77
C ALA A 90 3.89 5.05 -10.39
N VAL A 91 4.18 6.35 -10.31
CA VAL A 91 4.14 7.12 -9.06
C VAL A 91 2.75 7.04 -8.41
N ARG A 92 1.67 7.28 -9.18
CA ARG A 92 0.30 7.21 -8.65
C ARG A 92 -0.04 5.82 -8.12
N ARG A 93 0.42 4.75 -8.78
CA ARG A 93 0.21 3.37 -8.33
C ARG A 93 1.01 3.05 -7.08
N SER A 94 2.28 3.45 -7.02
CA SER A 94 3.10 3.28 -5.82
C SER A 94 2.50 4.02 -4.62
N LEU A 95 2.02 5.25 -4.82
CA LEU A 95 1.30 5.99 -3.78
C LEU A 95 0.03 5.25 -3.34
N GLY A 96 -0.74 4.69 -4.29
CA GLY A 96 -1.90 3.85 -3.98
C GLY A 96 -1.52 2.62 -3.14
N LEU A 97 -0.46 1.90 -3.51
CA LEU A 97 0.02 0.75 -2.74
C LEU A 97 0.45 1.14 -1.33
N VAL A 98 1.16 2.26 -1.16
CA VAL A 98 1.55 2.75 0.17
C VAL A 98 0.30 3.13 0.98
N LEU A 99 -0.64 3.85 0.38
CA LEU A 99 -1.85 4.28 1.07
C LEU A 99 -2.71 3.10 1.53
N TYR A 100 -3.01 2.15 0.63
CA TYR A 100 -3.91 1.04 0.94
C TYR A 100 -3.21 -0.17 1.57
N GLY A 101 -1.91 -0.32 1.37
CA GLY A 101 -1.13 -1.45 1.88
C GLY A 101 -0.33 -1.15 3.16
N ILE A 102 -0.08 0.13 3.48
CA ILE A 102 0.68 0.52 4.69
C ILE A 102 -0.14 1.47 5.56
N VAL A 103 -0.61 2.59 5.00
CA VAL A 103 -1.23 3.67 5.79
C VAL A 103 -2.60 3.24 6.34
N ALA A 104 -3.50 2.75 5.49
CA ALA A 104 -4.85 2.38 5.92
C ALA A 104 -4.88 1.17 6.88
N PRO A 105 -4.13 0.07 6.64
CA PRO A 105 -4.00 -1.00 7.62
C PRO A 105 -3.34 -0.55 8.93
N GLY A 106 -2.34 0.34 8.85
CA GLY A 106 -1.70 0.92 10.03
C GLY A 106 -2.65 1.81 10.83
N ALA A 107 -3.49 2.61 10.16
CA ALA A 107 -4.54 3.40 10.80
C ALA A 107 -5.60 2.51 11.46
N LEU A 108 -5.97 1.39 10.83
CA LEU A 108 -6.88 0.41 11.44
C LEU A 108 -6.28 -0.19 12.72
N LEU A 109 -5.00 -0.58 12.69
CA LEU A 109 -4.29 -1.04 13.90
C LEU A 109 -4.22 0.05 14.97
N LEU A 110 -3.94 1.29 14.59
CA LEU A 110 -3.93 2.42 15.52
C LEU A 110 -5.28 2.61 16.19
N ILE A 111 -6.38 2.51 15.44
CA ILE A 111 -7.75 2.58 15.99
C ILE A 111 -7.97 1.43 16.98
N ILE A 112 -7.58 0.20 16.64
CA ILE A 112 -7.70 -0.95 17.55
C ILE A 112 -6.95 -0.69 18.86
N LEU A 113 -5.72 -0.16 18.80
CA LEU A 113 -4.93 0.14 19.99
C LEU A 113 -5.46 1.33 20.79
N VAL A 114 -5.98 2.38 20.16
CA VAL A 114 -6.57 3.52 20.87
C VAL A 114 -7.85 3.10 21.61
N PHE A 115 -8.62 2.19 21.02
CA PHE A 115 -9.86 1.66 21.58
C PHE A 115 -9.66 0.24 22.14
N ASP A 116 -8.49 -0.03 22.73
CA ASP A 116 -8.08 -1.36 23.18
C ASP A 116 -9.13 -2.04 24.08
N ASP A 117 -9.68 -1.29 25.04
CA ASP A 117 -10.72 -1.75 25.96
C ASP A 117 -11.98 -2.28 25.27
N TRP A 118 -12.27 -1.82 24.04
CA TRP A 118 -13.42 -2.27 23.25
C TRP A 118 -13.11 -3.48 22.38
N PHE A 119 -11.88 -3.60 21.89
CA PHE A 119 -11.48 -4.67 20.97
C PHE A 119 -10.88 -5.88 21.67
N ILE A 120 -10.16 -5.66 22.77
CA ILE A 120 -9.38 -6.65 23.51
C ILE A 120 -9.56 -6.43 25.03
N PRO A 121 -10.79 -6.60 25.56
CA PRO A 121 -11.06 -6.35 26.97
C PRO A 121 -10.30 -7.34 27.87
N GLY A 122 -9.61 -6.80 28.88
CA GLY A 122 -9.01 -7.59 29.96
C GLY A 122 -7.67 -8.26 29.65
N MET A 123 -7.03 -7.92 28.52
CA MET A 123 -5.67 -8.34 28.22
C MET A 123 -4.82 -7.15 27.75
N PRO A 124 -3.69 -6.86 28.41
CA PRO A 124 -2.81 -5.78 28.00
C PRO A 124 -2.26 -6.03 26.61
N SER A 125 -2.39 -5.04 25.74
CA SER A 125 -1.97 -5.13 24.34
C SER A 125 -0.48 -4.86 24.13
N LEU A 126 0.12 -4.01 24.95
CA LEU A 126 1.47 -3.51 24.74
C LEU A 126 2.35 -3.72 25.98
N LEU A 127 3.65 -3.57 25.75
CA LEU A 127 4.70 -3.57 26.75
C LEU A 127 5.49 -2.27 26.60
N ASP A 128 5.68 -1.51 27.68
CA ASP A 128 6.61 -0.39 27.75
C ASP A 128 7.85 -0.84 28.54
N GLY A 129 8.86 -1.35 27.83
CA GLY A 129 9.92 -2.13 28.47
C GLY A 129 9.39 -3.48 28.98
N GLU A 130 9.31 -3.65 30.29
CA GLU A 130 8.78 -4.88 30.94
C GLU A 130 7.35 -4.71 31.48
N ASP A 131 6.83 -3.48 31.51
CA ASP A 131 5.52 -3.17 32.08
C ASP A 131 4.40 -3.44 31.08
N LEU A 132 3.41 -4.23 31.49
CA LEU A 132 2.20 -4.51 30.73
C LEU A 132 1.27 -3.30 30.77
N ILE A 133 0.87 -2.82 29.59
CA ILE A 133 0.06 -1.62 29.43
C ILE A 133 -1.04 -1.83 28.39
N ASP A 134 -2.21 -1.27 28.69
CA ASP A 134 -3.34 -1.23 27.77
C ASP A 134 -3.11 -0.13 26.73
N GLY A 135 -3.48 -0.39 25.48
CA GLY A 135 -3.30 0.56 24.38
C GLY A 135 -4.05 1.87 24.61
N SER A 136 -5.22 1.81 25.27
CA SER A 136 -6.07 2.98 25.58
C SER A 136 -5.40 3.95 26.57
N GLY A 137 -4.46 3.47 27.38
CA GLY A 137 -3.69 4.28 28.34
C GLY A 137 -2.48 5.00 27.73
N VAL A 138 -2.18 4.76 26.45
CA VAL A 138 -0.99 5.30 25.77
C VAL A 138 -1.34 6.50 24.90
N GLU A 139 -0.49 7.51 24.90
CA GLU A 139 -0.65 8.67 24.02
C GLU A 139 -0.63 8.26 22.54
N ALA A 140 -1.61 8.76 21.76
CA ALA A 140 -1.83 8.35 20.37
C ALA A 140 -0.59 8.50 19.46
N TRP A 141 0.28 9.49 19.72
CA TRP A 141 1.51 9.65 18.94
C TRP A 141 2.53 8.53 19.21
N ARG A 142 2.63 8.01 20.45
CA ARG A 142 3.50 6.87 20.77
C ARG A 142 3.01 5.61 20.07
N LEU A 143 1.70 5.41 20.04
CA LEU A 143 1.07 4.33 19.26
C LEU A 143 1.34 4.49 17.76
N ALA A 144 1.24 5.71 17.21
CA ALA A 144 1.57 5.96 15.81
C ALA A 144 3.05 5.67 15.49
N VAL A 145 3.96 6.02 16.39
CA VAL A 145 5.39 5.68 16.27
C VAL A 145 5.59 4.16 16.35
N PHE A 146 4.88 3.47 17.24
CA PHE A 146 4.90 2.00 17.29
C PHE A 146 4.44 1.36 15.98
N ILE A 147 3.33 1.82 15.40
CA ILE A 147 2.84 1.33 14.11
C ILE A 147 3.85 1.61 12.98
N ALA A 148 4.45 2.80 12.97
CA ALA A 148 5.50 3.13 12.01
C ALA A 148 6.74 2.22 12.16
N ASP A 149 7.14 1.92 13.40
CA ASP A 149 8.21 0.97 13.70
C ASP A 149 7.87 -0.43 13.18
N GLN A 150 6.64 -0.91 13.38
CA GLN A 150 6.20 -2.19 12.79
C GLN A 150 6.19 -2.16 11.27
N ALA A 151 5.78 -1.05 10.64
CA ALA A 151 5.82 -0.91 9.18
C ALA A 151 7.25 -1.01 8.63
N LEU A 152 8.20 -0.33 9.26
CA LEU A 152 9.62 -0.36 8.91
C LEU A 152 10.22 -1.76 9.10
N ARG A 153 9.94 -2.39 10.24
CA ARG A 153 10.38 -3.76 10.52
C ARG A 153 9.69 -4.80 9.64
N GLY A 154 8.51 -4.53 9.08
CA GLY A 154 7.88 -5.39 8.08
C GLY A 154 8.53 -5.24 6.71
N ALA A 155 8.73 -4.00 6.28
CA ALA A 155 9.31 -3.66 5.00
C ALA A 155 10.78 -4.10 4.88
N LEU A 156 11.58 -3.85 5.93
CA LEU A 156 13.04 -4.04 5.89
C LEU A 156 13.52 -5.26 6.68
N THR A 157 12.57 -5.99 7.27
CA THR A 157 12.58 -7.31 7.92
C THR A 157 13.82 -7.63 8.77
N ASP A 158 15.00 -7.77 8.17
CA ASP A 158 16.25 -8.08 8.87
C ASP A 158 17.09 -6.85 9.22
N THR A 159 17.06 -5.78 8.43
CA THR A 159 18.04 -4.69 8.58
C THR A 159 17.92 -4.02 9.96
N PHE A 160 16.71 -3.69 10.38
CA PHE A 160 16.47 -3.04 11.68
C PHE A 160 16.77 -3.96 12.86
N GLU A 161 16.49 -5.26 12.72
CA GLU A 161 16.75 -6.24 13.76
C GLU A 161 18.26 -6.50 13.94
N VAL A 162 19.01 -6.63 12.83
CA VAL A 162 20.46 -6.79 12.84
C VAL A 162 21.17 -5.59 13.47
N PHE A 163 20.70 -4.37 13.23
CA PHE A 163 21.29 -3.17 13.81
C PHE A 163 20.70 -2.78 15.18
N GLY A 164 19.77 -3.57 15.74
CA GLY A 164 19.14 -3.26 17.02
C GLY A 164 18.39 -1.93 17.04
N LEU A 165 17.95 -1.44 15.87
CA LEU A 165 17.28 -0.15 15.74
C LEU A 165 15.79 -0.32 16.07
N SER A 166 15.36 0.33 17.14
CA SER A 166 13.95 0.49 17.49
C SER A 166 13.61 1.97 17.52
N VAL A 167 12.56 2.37 16.80
CA VAL A 167 12.08 3.77 16.84
C VAL A 167 11.09 3.96 17.99
N SER A 168 10.42 2.89 18.42
CA SER A 168 9.49 2.87 19.55
C SER A 168 10.07 2.13 20.74
N ASN A 169 9.77 2.60 21.94
CA ASN A 169 10.00 1.86 23.20
C ASN A 169 8.87 0.86 23.50
N LEU A 170 7.75 0.97 22.78
CA LEU A 170 6.63 0.05 22.92
C LEU A 170 6.92 -1.24 22.16
N SER A 171 6.58 -2.36 22.78
CA SER A 171 6.62 -3.68 22.15
C SER A 171 5.27 -4.39 22.27
N ASN A 172 5.03 -5.35 21.38
CA ASN A 172 3.79 -6.13 21.38
C ASN A 172 3.80 -7.14 22.54
N ASN A 173 2.71 -7.22 23.29
CA ASN A 173 2.53 -8.31 24.24
C ASN A 173 2.29 -9.63 23.49
N LYS A 174 3.25 -10.57 23.58
CA LYS A 174 3.21 -11.86 22.88
C LYS A 174 2.09 -12.77 23.37
N ASP A 175 1.60 -12.57 24.59
CA ASP A 175 0.51 -13.35 25.16
C ASP A 175 -0.84 -12.96 24.53
N ASN A 176 -0.94 -11.75 23.98
CA ASN A 176 -2.07 -11.31 23.18
C ASN A 176 -1.93 -11.83 21.73
N ILE A 177 -2.33 -13.09 21.52
CA ILE A 177 -2.23 -13.78 20.23
C ILE A 177 -2.99 -13.03 19.12
N LEU A 178 -4.11 -12.41 19.46
CA LEU A 178 -4.97 -11.71 18.51
C LEU A 178 -4.29 -10.47 17.94
N LEU A 179 -3.77 -9.60 18.80
CA LEU A 179 -2.99 -8.44 18.39
C LEU A 179 -1.69 -8.85 17.69
N SER A 180 -1.00 -9.86 18.22
CA SER A 180 0.21 -10.43 17.60
C SER A 180 -0.04 -10.89 16.16
N GLY A 181 -1.16 -11.57 15.92
CA GLY A 181 -1.57 -12.01 14.58
C GLY A 181 -1.85 -10.84 13.64
N LEU A 182 -2.53 -9.79 14.13
CA LEU A 182 -2.78 -8.58 13.34
C LEU A 182 -1.48 -7.83 12.98
N ILE A 183 -0.56 -7.69 13.94
CA ILE A 183 0.75 -7.07 13.71
C ILE A 183 1.56 -7.89 12.71
N LEU A 184 1.57 -9.23 12.83
CA LEU A 184 2.25 -10.10 11.87
C LEU A 184 1.67 -9.95 10.46
N ALA A 185 0.35 -9.93 10.33
CA ALA A 185 -0.32 -9.71 9.05
C ALA A 185 0.03 -8.34 8.46
N TYR A 186 0.04 -7.30 9.29
CA TYR A 186 0.44 -5.95 8.89
C TYR A 186 1.90 -5.87 8.42
N ARG A 187 2.84 -6.48 9.15
CA ARG A 187 4.25 -6.54 8.78
C ARG A 187 4.46 -7.27 7.46
N SER A 188 3.78 -8.41 7.29
CA SER A 188 3.81 -9.19 6.05
C SER A 188 3.30 -8.37 4.86
N LEU A 189 2.19 -7.64 5.05
CA LEU A 189 1.63 -6.76 4.04
C LEU A 189 2.60 -5.62 3.66
N CYS A 190 3.24 -5.00 4.65
CA CYS A 190 4.25 -3.96 4.43
C CYS A 190 5.45 -4.49 3.62
N GLY A 191 5.91 -5.71 3.92
CA GLY A 191 6.95 -6.40 3.13
C GLY A 191 6.52 -6.62 1.68
N LEU A 192 5.30 -7.11 1.44
CA LEU A 192 4.76 -7.30 0.10
C LEU A 192 4.63 -5.99 -0.69
N VAL A 193 4.21 -4.91 -0.04
CA VAL A 193 4.15 -3.57 -0.65
C VAL A 193 5.53 -3.10 -1.06
N LEU A 194 6.53 -3.24 -0.19
CA LEU A 194 7.91 -2.86 -0.52
C LEU A 194 8.42 -3.65 -1.73
N ILE A 195 8.28 -4.98 -1.72
CA ILE A 195 8.68 -5.84 -2.84
C ILE A 195 8.00 -5.39 -4.14
N SER A 196 6.70 -5.07 -4.09
CA SER A 196 5.94 -4.61 -5.25
C SER A 196 6.47 -3.29 -5.81
N ILE A 197 6.80 -2.33 -4.94
CA ILE A 197 7.39 -1.05 -5.33
C ILE A 197 8.79 -1.26 -5.93
N LEU A 198 9.62 -2.11 -5.32
CA LEU A 198 10.96 -2.43 -5.82
C LEU A 198 10.91 -3.09 -7.21
N VAL A 199 9.98 -4.03 -7.42
CA VAL A 199 9.76 -4.66 -8.74
C VAL A 199 9.33 -3.63 -9.78
N LEU A 200 8.45 -2.70 -9.41
CA LEU A 200 8.00 -1.64 -10.30
C LEU A 200 9.12 -0.65 -10.65
N LEU A 201 9.94 -0.26 -9.66
CA LEU A 201 11.13 0.57 -9.87
C LEU A 201 12.14 -0.13 -10.77
N TRP A 202 12.43 -1.41 -10.51
CA TRP A 202 13.31 -2.22 -11.34
C TRP A 202 12.86 -2.24 -12.80
N ARG A 203 11.57 -2.49 -13.05
CA ARG A 203 10.99 -2.48 -14.40
C ARG A 203 11.12 -1.12 -15.11
N ILE A 204 10.93 -0.02 -14.39
CA ILE A 204 11.10 1.32 -14.96
C ILE A 204 12.57 1.55 -15.33
N LEU A 205 13.49 1.21 -14.41
CA LEU A 205 14.93 1.36 -14.63
C LEU A 205 15.43 0.49 -15.79
N SER A 206 14.91 -0.74 -15.95
CA SER A 206 15.25 -1.61 -17.09
C SER A 206 14.72 -1.11 -18.43
N ALA A 207 13.58 -0.40 -18.43
CA ALA A 207 12.97 0.13 -19.65
C ALA A 207 13.64 1.43 -20.15
N LEU A 208 14.25 2.22 -19.25
CA LEU A 208 14.85 3.53 -19.59
C LEU A 208 15.94 3.46 -20.67
N PRO A 209 16.92 2.54 -20.64
CA PRO A 209 17.96 2.45 -21.67
C PRO A 209 17.39 2.21 -23.08
N GLY A 210 16.38 1.35 -23.21
CA GLY A 210 15.74 1.05 -24.49
C GLY A 210 15.01 2.26 -25.07
N LEU A 211 14.32 3.02 -24.22
CA LEU A 211 13.66 4.26 -24.62
C LEU A 211 14.67 5.34 -25.03
N ALA A 212 15.76 5.51 -24.25
CA ALA A 212 16.82 6.44 -24.56
C ALA A 212 17.52 6.11 -25.90
N ALA A 213 17.81 4.83 -26.14
CA ALA A 213 18.38 4.37 -27.42
C ALA A 213 17.44 4.66 -28.60
N ALA A 214 16.14 4.40 -28.46
CA ALA A 214 15.15 4.69 -29.50
C ALA A 214 15.04 6.20 -29.79
N ILE A 215 14.99 7.04 -28.76
CA ILE A 215 14.96 8.51 -28.92
C ILE A 215 16.23 9.01 -29.61
N ASN A 216 17.41 8.50 -29.21
CA ASN A 216 18.68 8.90 -29.82
C ASN A 216 18.78 8.46 -31.29
N ALA A 217 18.27 7.28 -31.64
CA ALA A 217 18.22 6.83 -33.02
C ALA A 217 17.39 7.79 -33.90
N TYR A 218 16.18 8.15 -33.47
CA TYR A 218 15.33 9.11 -34.19
C TYR A 218 15.94 10.52 -34.27
N ARG A 219 16.59 10.99 -33.19
CA ARG A 219 17.30 12.28 -33.21
C ARG A 219 18.46 12.28 -34.21
N SER A 220 19.18 11.16 -34.33
CA SER A 220 20.27 11.02 -35.31
C SER A 220 19.76 11.02 -36.75
N GLU A 221 18.60 10.40 -37.00
CA GLU A 221 17.97 10.37 -38.32
C GLU A 221 17.42 11.74 -38.73
N LEU A 222 16.82 12.47 -37.79
CA LEU A 222 16.35 13.84 -38.01
C LEU A 222 17.50 14.77 -38.44
N ARG A 223 18.63 14.73 -37.73
CA ARG A 223 19.81 15.54 -38.07
C ARG A 223 20.32 15.27 -39.49
N LYS A 224 20.37 14.00 -39.90
CA LYS A 224 20.80 13.62 -41.26
C LYS A 224 19.87 14.18 -42.34
N LEU A 225 18.57 14.22 -42.09
CA LEU A 225 17.59 14.77 -43.03
C LEU A 225 17.67 16.30 -43.12
N GLU A 226 17.89 16.98 -42.00
CA GLU A 226 18.09 18.44 -41.96
C GLU A 226 19.38 18.84 -42.72
N GLU A 227 20.49 18.13 -42.48
CA GLU A 227 21.76 18.34 -43.20
C GLU A 227 21.69 18.04 -44.70
N ALA A 228 20.81 17.12 -45.12
CA ALA A 228 20.60 16.80 -46.53
C ALA A 228 19.71 17.83 -47.24
N GLY A 229 18.72 18.40 -46.53
CA GLY A 229 17.85 19.45 -47.06
C GLY A 229 18.55 20.80 -47.23
N ASP A 230 19.52 21.13 -46.38
CA ASP A 230 20.31 22.37 -46.49
C ASP A 230 21.31 22.36 -47.67
N ARG A 231 21.55 21.20 -48.30
CA ARG A 231 22.49 21.04 -49.42
C ARG A 231 21.82 21.03 -50.80
N SER A 232 20.49 21.05 -50.86
CA SER A 232 19.69 21.05 -52.10
C SER A 232 19.16 22.44 -52.41
#